data_AF-A0AAW6DXN2-F1
#
_entry.id   AF-A0AAW6DXN2-F1
#
_cell.length_a   1.000
_cell.length_b   1.000
_cell.length_c   1.000
_cell.angle_alpha   90.00
_cell.angle_beta   90.00
_cell.angle_gamma   90.00
#
_symmetry.space_group_name_H-M   'P 1'
#
loop_
_entity.id
_entity.type
_entity.pdbx_description
1 polymer ?
#
loop_
_entity_poly.entity_id
_entity_poly.type
_entity_poly.pdbx_seq_one_letter_code
_entity_poly.pdbx_strand_id
1 'polypeptide(L)'
;MNTGKTGIGRFFKGFVYAFEGIVSCIKTERNMRFHIGVAVLVILLMRFYGLSAAETAAVYICIGLVISLELVNTAVEAAVDMACKDKNPLAKKAKDCAAGAVLIAAVASVAVGIRIFWDYYAFMAIASYFARNIWLGIALAAGVILWLVWVFKTPADKDKKDKEKYI
;
A
#
# COMPACT_ATOMS: atom_id res chain seq x y z
N MET A 1 30.54 -29.44 8.03
CA MET A 1 29.22 -30.08 7.84
C MET A 1 28.54 -29.47 6.64
N ASN A 2 28.36 -30.27 5.60
CA ASN A 2 27.81 -29.86 4.31
C ASN A 2 26.28 -29.91 4.40
N THR A 3 25.60 -28.77 4.63
CA THR A 3 24.13 -28.77 4.59
C THR A 3 23.68 -28.71 3.14
N GLY A 4 23.42 -29.89 2.56
CA GLY A 4 22.81 -30.09 1.25
C GLY A 4 21.38 -29.56 1.18
N LYS A 5 21.19 -28.25 1.33
CA LYS A 5 19.95 -27.58 0.93
C LYS A 5 20.04 -27.37 -0.57
N THR A 6 19.28 -28.17 -1.33
CA THR A 6 19.10 -28.03 -2.78
C THR A 6 18.84 -26.56 -3.16
N GLY A 7 19.27 -26.11 -4.33
CA GLY A 7 19.06 -24.73 -4.80
C GLY A 7 17.59 -24.27 -4.69
N ILE A 8 16.67 -25.22 -4.93
CA ILE A 8 15.23 -25.09 -4.72
C ILE A 8 14.88 -24.64 -3.28
N GLY A 9 15.46 -25.28 -2.26
CA GLY A 9 15.16 -24.96 -0.86
C GLY A 9 15.65 -23.57 -0.42
N ARG A 10 16.72 -23.05 -1.04
CA ARG A 10 17.17 -21.66 -0.84
C ARG A 10 16.28 -20.66 -1.57
N PHE A 11 15.84 -20.99 -2.78
CA PHE A 11 14.90 -20.17 -3.56
C PHE A 11 13.58 -19.95 -2.82
N PHE A 12 12.93 -21.02 -2.34
CA PHE A 12 11.67 -20.91 -1.58
C PHE A 12 11.83 -20.12 -0.27
N LYS A 13 12.97 -20.22 0.42
CA LYS A 13 13.25 -19.40 1.61
C LYS A 13 13.27 -17.90 1.29
N GLY A 14 13.74 -17.51 0.11
CA GLY A 14 13.71 -16.11 -0.34
C GLY A 14 12.29 -15.54 -0.41
N PHE A 15 11.33 -16.32 -0.90
CA PHE A 15 9.92 -15.90 -0.91
C PHE A 15 9.34 -15.75 0.49
N VAL A 16 9.71 -16.65 1.41
CA VAL A 16 9.29 -16.54 2.82
C VAL A 16 9.79 -15.24 3.43
N TYR A 17 11.08 -14.91 3.25
CA TYR A 17 11.63 -13.65 3.76
C TYR A 17 11.00 -12.41 3.13
N ALA A 18 10.73 -12.43 1.82
CA ALA A 18 10.03 -11.34 1.15
C ALA A 18 8.61 -11.16 1.72
N PHE A 19 7.89 -12.26 1.96
CA PHE A 19 6.56 -12.24 2.54
C PHE A 19 6.57 -11.74 3.99
N GLU A 20 7.54 -12.17 4.79
CA GLU A 20 7.76 -11.65 6.16
C GLU A 20 7.99 -10.13 6.13
N GLY A 21 8.78 -9.63 5.19
CA GLY A 21 8.99 -8.18 5.00
C GLY A 21 7.70 -7.43 4.68
N ILE A 22 6.88 -7.96 3.77
CA ILE A 22 5.57 -7.39 3.43
C ILE A 22 4.66 -7.36 4.67
N VAL A 23 4.53 -8.49 5.37
CA VAL A 23 3.67 -8.61 6.56
C VAL A 23 4.15 -7.68 7.68
N SER A 24 5.47 -7.53 7.85
CA SER A 24 6.04 -6.58 8.81
C SER A 24 5.63 -5.16 8.48
N CYS A 25 5.82 -4.71 7.24
CA CYS A 25 5.44 -3.37 6.80
C CYS A 25 3.93 -3.10 6.96
N ILE A 26 3.08 -4.10 6.67
CA ILE A 26 1.62 -3.98 6.91
C ILE A 26 1.30 -3.75 8.39
N LYS A 27 2.04 -4.38 9.30
CA LYS A 27 1.78 -4.24 10.74
C LYS A 27 2.33 -2.93 11.30
N THR A 28 3.46 -2.45 10.82
CA THR A 28 4.16 -1.28 11.38
C THR A 28 3.73 0.02 10.71
N GLU A 29 3.50 0.01 9.40
CA GLU A 29 3.28 1.24 8.62
C GLU A 29 1.81 1.55 8.43
N ARG A 30 1.42 2.78 8.80
CA ARG A 30 0.06 3.26 8.58
C ARG A 30 -0.24 3.44 7.09
N ASN A 31 0.69 4.01 6.34
CA ASN A 31 0.52 4.30 4.92
C ASN A 31 0.38 3.00 4.11
N MET A 32 1.16 1.96 4.41
CA MET A 32 1.00 0.63 3.81
C MET A 32 -0.42 0.06 4.00
N ARG A 33 -0.97 0.15 5.22
CA ARG A 33 -2.35 -0.29 5.53
C ARG A 33 -3.40 0.52 4.77
N PHE A 34 -3.14 1.81 4.59
CA PHE A 34 -4.00 2.68 3.79
C PHE A 34 -3.94 2.29 2.30
N HIS A 35 -2.75 2.15 1.71
CA HIS A 35 -2.59 1.77 0.31
C HIS A 35 -3.23 0.41 -0.03
N ILE A 36 -3.09 -0.58 0.85
CA ILE A 36 -3.73 -1.90 0.66
C ILE A 36 -5.25 -1.79 0.68
N GLY A 37 -5.83 -1.05 1.63
CA GLY A 37 -7.29 -0.92 1.67
C GLY A 37 -7.85 -0.17 0.47
N VAL A 38 -7.16 0.89 0.01
CA VAL A 38 -7.51 1.58 -1.24
C VAL A 38 -7.40 0.63 -2.44
N ALA A 39 -6.35 -0.19 -2.52
CA ALA A 39 -6.19 -1.18 -3.58
C ALA A 39 -7.35 -2.18 -3.62
N VAL A 40 -7.78 -2.68 -2.46
CA VAL A 40 -8.96 -3.57 -2.36
C VAL A 40 -10.22 -2.87 -2.88
N LEU A 41 -10.46 -1.62 -2.47
CA LEU A 41 -11.62 -0.85 -2.94
C LEU A 41 -11.59 -0.65 -4.47
N VAL A 42 -10.43 -0.31 -5.04
CA VAL A 42 -10.27 -0.14 -6.49
C VAL A 42 -10.53 -1.46 -7.23
N ILE A 43 -10.00 -2.58 -6.73
CA ILE A 43 -10.24 -3.91 -7.33
C ILE A 43 -11.73 -4.28 -7.29
N LEU A 44 -12.44 -3.97 -6.20
CA LEU A 44 -13.89 -4.17 -6.12
C LEU A 44 -14.65 -3.26 -7.10
N LEU A 45 -14.21 -2.01 -7.26
CA LEU A 45 -14.81 -1.07 -8.21
C LEU A 45 -14.64 -1.52 -9.66
N MET A 46 -13.50 -2.13 -10.02
CA MET A 46 -13.25 -2.63 -11.39
C MET A 46 -14.36 -3.57 -11.89
N ARG A 47 -15.09 -4.28 -11.01
CA ARG A 47 -16.21 -5.15 -11.37
C ARG A 47 -17.36 -4.42 -12.09
N PHE A 48 -17.48 -3.11 -11.89
CA PHE A 48 -18.51 -2.27 -12.52
C PHE A 48 -18.05 -1.64 -13.83
N TYR A 49 -16.77 -1.81 -14.20
CA TYR A 49 -16.18 -1.24 -15.40
C TYR A 49 -15.84 -2.36 -16.39
N GLY A 50 -16.21 -2.18 -17.66
CA GLY A 50 -15.84 -3.07 -18.76
C GLY A 50 -14.40 -2.83 -19.23
N LEU A 51 -13.43 -2.88 -18.32
CA LEU A 51 -12.04 -2.52 -18.61
C LEU A 51 -11.40 -3.47 -19.62
N SER A 52 -10.64 -2.90 -20.55
CA SER A 52 -9.76 -3.66 -21.43
C SER A 52 -8.62 -4.33 -20.63
N ALA A 53 -7.95 -5.30 -21.25
CA ALA A 53 -6.78 -5.95 -20.66
C ALA A 53 -5.66 -4.93 -20.33
N ALA A 54 -5.48 -3.91 -21.18
CA ALA A 54 -4.47 -2.88 -20.97
C ALA A 54 -4.81 -1.96 -19.78
N GLU A 55 -6.06 -1.54 -19.64
CA GLU A 55 -6.52 -0.72 -18.51
C GLU A 55 -6.44 -1.50 -17.19
N THR A 56 -6.85 -2.77 -17.23
CA THR A 56 -6.73 -3.68 -16.08
C THR A 56 -5.27 -3.86 -15.65
N ALA A 57 -4.36 -4.07 -16.61
CA ALA A 57 -2.93 -4.16 -16.35
C ALA A 57 -2.38 -2.84 -15.76
N ALA A 58 -2.79 -1.68 -16.31
CA ALA A 58 -2.37 -0.38 -15.81
C ALA A 58 -2.79 -0.17 -14.34
N VAL A 59 -4.01 -0.55 -13.95
CA VAL A 59 -4.47 -0.48 -12.55
C VAL A 59 -3.63 -1.37 -11.64
N TYR A 60 -3.38 -2.63 -12.03
CA TYR A 60 -2.53 -3.52 -11.23
C TYR A 60 -1.09 -3.04 -11.10
N ILE A 61 -0.53 -2.47 -12.17
CA ILE A 61 0.81 -1.87 -12.16
C ILE A 61 0.84 -0.67 -11.21
N CYS A 62 -0.16 0.21 -11.23
CA CYS A 62 -0.23 1.35 -10.31
C CYS A 62 -0.30 0.90 -8.85
N ILE A 63 -1.17 -0.07 -8.54
CA ILE A 63 -1.28 -0.67 -7.21
C ILE A 63 0.06 -1.27 -6.78
N GLY A 64 0.66 -2.10 -7.63
CA GLY A 64 1.94 -2.76 -7.36
C GLY A 64 3.07 -1.76 -7.16
N LEU A 65 3.12 -0.69 -7.96
CA LEU A 65 4.14 0.35 -7.88
C LEU A 65 4.05 1.12 -6.55
N VAL A 66 2.87 1.57 -6.16
CA VAL A 66 2.69 2.33 -4.91
C VAL A 66 3.03 1.48 -3.70
N ILE A 67 2.57 0.22 -3.65
CA ILE A 67 2.90 -0.71 -2.56
C ILE A 67 4.40 -1.02 -2.52
N SER A 68 5.03 -1.21 -3.68
CA SER A 68 6.47 -1.47 -3.76
C SER A 68 7.29 -0.28 -3.28
N LEU A 69 6.89 0.94 -3.64
CA LEU A 69 7.60 2.15 -3.20
C LEU A 69 7.40 2.41 -1.70
N GLU A 70 6.25 2.07 -1.12
CA GLU A 70 6.04 2.14 0.32
C GLU A 70 6.97 1.16 1.09
N LEU A 71 7.18 -0.04 0.55
CA LEU A 71 8.15 -1.00 1.08
C LEU A 71 9.59 -0.48 0.97
N VAL A 72 9.95 0.11 -0.17
CA VAL A 72 11.27 0.75 -0.36
C VAL A 72 11.44 1.92 0.60
N ASN A 73 10.43 2.76 0.78
CA ASN A 73 10.46 3.86 1.75
C ASN A 73 10.75 3.35 3.16
N THR A 74 10.03 2.33 3.60
CA THR A 74 10.23 1.68 4.90
C THR A 74 11.65 1.11 5.04
N ALA A 75 12.17 0.48 3.99
CA ALA A 75 13.53 -0.06 3.98
C ALA A 75 14.60 1.04 4.07
N VAL A 76 14.42 2.15 3.34
CA VAL A 76 15.31 3.32 3.40
C VAL A 76 15.27 3.94 4.79
N GLU A 77 14.09 4.15 5.36
CA GLU A 77 13.95 4.67 6.73
C GLU A 77 14.68 3.79 7.75
N ALA A 78 14.50 2.46 7.68
CA ALA A 78 15.18 1.52 8.56
C ALA A 78 16.70 1.54 8.40
N ALA A 79 17.20 1.62 7.16
CA ALA A 79 18.63 1.72 6.88
C ALA A 79 19.24 3.03 7.40
N VAL A 80 18.54 4.15 7.21
CA VAL A 80 18.96 5.46 7.70
C VAL A 80 18.94 5.51 9.23
N ASP A 81 17.90 4.96 9.87
CA ASP A 81 17.78 4.87 11.33
C ASP A 81 18.87 4.00 11.97
N MET A 82 19.32 2.98 11.25
CA MET A 82 20.44 2.15 11.67
C MET A 82 21.77 2.91 11.60
N ALA A 83 21.96 3.70 10.54
CA ALA A 83 23.23 4.38 10.25
C ALA A 83 23.40 5.70 11.02
N CYS A 84 22.32 6.43 11.33
CA CYS A 84 22.36 7.72 12.00
C CYS A 84 21.44 7.72 13.23
N LYS A 85 22.03 7.78 14.42
CA LYS A 85 21.28 7.85 15.70
C LYS A 85 20.96 9.28 16.14
N ASP A 86 21.73 10.25 15.68
CA ASP A 86 21.56 11.68 16.00
C ASP A 86 20.91 12.45 14.84
N LYS A 87 20.39 13.66 15.13
CA LYS A 87 19.85 14.58 14.12
C LYS A 87 20.89 14.79 13.00
N ASN A 88 20.61 14.31 11.80
CA ASN A 88 21.49 14.50 10.64
C ASN A 88 20.70 15.08 9.45
N PRO A 89 21.08 16.26 8.90
CA PRO A 89 20.40 16.86 7.75
C PRO A 89 20.35 15.95 6.51
N LEU A 90 21.37 15.11 6.30
CA LEU A 90 21.40 14.15 5.20
C LEU A 90 20.45 12.97 5.44
N ALA A 91 20.33 12.51 6.68
CA ALA A 91 19.37 11.47 7.05
C ALA A 91 17.93 11.95 6.81
N LYS A 92 17.63 13.19 7.19
CA LYS A 92 16.35 13.85 6.90
C LYS A 92 16.09 13.88 5.40
N LYS A 93 17.04 14.40 4.61
CA LYS A 93 16.92 14.49 3.16
C LYS A 93 16.66 13.12 2.50
N ALA A 94 17.34 12.07 2.94
CA ALA A 94 17.15 10.72 2.42
C ALA A 94 15.73 10.20 2.65
N LYS A 95 15.20 10.37 3.87
CA LYS A 95 13.83 9.99 4.23
C LYS A 95 12.80 10.81 3.47
N ASP A 96 12.98 12.14 3.40
CA ASP A 96 12.08 13.03 2.67
C ASP A 96 12.02 12.68 1.18
N CYS A 97 13.16 12.33 0.57
CA CYS A 97 13.19 11.87 -0.83
C CYS A 97 12.48 10.52 -1.02
N ALA A 98 12.64 9.58 -0.09
CA ALA A 98 11.96 8.28 -0.16
C ALA A 98 10.43 8.43 -0.03
N ALA A 99 9.96 9.23 0.93
CA ALA A 99 8.54 9.57 1.08
C ALA A 99 8.01 10.34 -0.16
N GLY A 100 8.81 11.25 -0.71
CA GLY A 100 8.50 11.98 -1.94
C GLY A 100 8.30 11.07 -3.15
N ALA A 101 9.08 9.99 -3.26
CA ALA A 101 8.91 9.01 -4.34
C ALA A 101 7.56 8.28 -4.26
N VAL A 102 7.14 7.88 -3.04
CA VAL A 102 5.80 7.30 -2.82
C VAL A 102 4.71 8.29 -3.21
N LEU A 103 4.84 9.57 -2.81
CA LEU A 103 3.87 10.62 -3.12
C LEU A 103 3.70 10.81 -4.64
N ILE A 104 4.80 10.88 -5.39
CA ILE A 104 4.76 11.03 -6.85
C ILE A 104 4.04 9.84 -7.50
N ALA A 105 4.36 8.61 -7.08
CA ALA A 105 3.71 7.42 -7.60
C ALA A 105 2.22 7.36 -7.24
N ALA A 106 1.84 7.81 -6.04
CA ALA A 106 0.44 7.89 -5.63
C ALA A 106 -0.33 8.90 -6.49
N VAL A 107 0.23 10.09 -6.75
CA VAL A 107 -0.39 11.11 -7.62
C VAL A 107 -0.55 10.58 -9.05
N ALA A 108 0.48 9.94 -9.61
CA ALA A 108 0.41 9.33 -10.93
C ALA A 108 -0.68 8.24 -10.99
N SER A 109 -0.76 7.40 -9.96
CA SER A 109 -1.78 6.35 -9.85
C SER A 109 -3.19 6.92 -9.77
N VAL A 110 -3.38 8.04 -9.05
CA VAL A 110 -4.66 8.76 -9.00
C VAL A 110 -5.02 9.32 -10.36
N ALA A 111 -4.08 9.91 -11.10
CA ALA A 111 -4.33 10.42 -12.45
C ALA A 111 -4.78 9.32 -13.42
N VAL A 112 -4.12 8.14 -13.38
CA VAL A 112 -4.54 6.95 -14.13
C VAL A 112 -5.93 6.50 -13.69
N GLY A 113 -6.18 6.44 -12.39
CA GLY A 113 -7.48 6.08 -11.82
C GLY A 113 -8.60 7.01 -12.28
N ILE A 114 -8.39 8.33 -12.25
CA ILE A 114 -9.37 9.30 -12.77
C ILE A 114 -9.63 9.02 -14.25
N ARG A 115 -8.58 8.83 -15.06
CA ARG A 115 -8.78 8.58 -16.49
C ARG A 115 -9.58 7.30 -16.76
N ILE A 116 -9.36 6.23 -15.99
CA ILE A 116 -10.03 4.94 -16.19
C ILE A 116 -11.45 4.94 -15.60
N PHE A 117 -11.64 5.50 -14.41
CA PHE A 117 -12.88 5.37 -13.65
C PHE A 117 -13.85 6.53 -13.82
N TRP A 118 -13.48 7.61 -14.53
CA TRP A 118 -14.38 8.73 -14.82
C TRP A 118 -15.42 8.38 -15.89
N ASP A 119 -16.43 7.62 -15.50
CA ASP A 119 -17.55 7.22 -16.35
C ASP A 119 -18.89 7.42 -15.60
N TYR A 120 -19.71 8.32 -16.12
CA TYR A 120 -21.03 8.65 -15.58
C TYR A 120 -21.95 7.43 -15.52
N TYR A 121 -21.95 6.58 -16.56
CA TYR A 121 -22.84 5.42 -16.60
C TYR A 121 -22.42 4.38 -15.56
N ALA A 122 -21.12 4.18 -15.36
CA ALA A 122 -20.61 3.32 -14.31
C ALA A 122 -21.01 3.83 -12.92
N PHE A 123 -20.92 5.15 -12.66
CA PHE A 123 -21.37 5.73 -11.40
C PHE A 123 -22.86 5.46 -11.12
N MET A 124 -23.71 5.65 -12.13
CA MET A 124 -25.14 5.36 -12.00
C MET A 124 -25.40 3.87 -11.78
N ALA A 125 -24.66 2.99 -12.45
CA ALA A 125 -24.76 1.55 -12.26
C ALA A 125 -24.41 1.15 -10.83
N ILE A 126 -23.30 1.66 -10.29
CA ILE A 126 -22.86 1.44 -8.90
C ILE A 126 -23.93 1.95 -7.92
N ALA A 127 -24.42 3.17 -8.10
CA ALA A 127 -25.45 3.75 -7.23
C ALA A 127 -26.73 2.89 -7.24
N SER A 128 -27.18 2.47 -8.42
CA SER A 128 -28.37 1.62 -8.56
C SER A 128 -28.18 0.22 -7.98
N TYR A 129 -26.95 -0.33 -8.00
CA TYR A 129 -26.62 -1.62 -7.44
C TYR A 129 -26.76 -1.60 -5.92
N PHE A 130 -26.21 -0.57 -5.26
CA PHE A 130 -26.32 -0.41 -3.81
C PHE A 130 -27.70 0.03 -3.35
N ALA A 131 -28.43 0.81 -4.14
CA ALA A 131 -29.83 1.15 -3.85
C ALA A 131 -30.73 -0.09 -3.85
N ARG A 132 -30.47 -1.05 -4.77
CA ARG A 132 -31.18 -2.33 -4.82
C ARG A 132 -30.72 -3.32 -3.75
N ASN A 133 -29.47 -3.24 -3.32
CA ASN A 133 -28.86 -4.14 -2.35
C ASN A 133 -28.36 -3.36 -1.13
N ILE A 134 -29.28 -2.77 -0.37
CA ILE A 134 -28.92 -1.89 0.76
C ILE A 134 -28.01 -2.58 1.77
N TRP A 135 -28.19 -3.89 2.00
CA TRP A 135 -27.34 -4.69 2.88
C TRP A 135 -25.88 -4.74 2.43
N LEU A 136 -25.62 -4.78 1.12
CA LEU A 136 -24.26 -4.71 0.60
C LEU A 136 -23.64 -3.33 0.79
N GLY A 137 -24.46 -2.27 0.70
CA GLY A 137 -24.02 -0.90 0.98
C GLY A 137 -23.63 -0.71 2.43
N ILE A 138 -24.46 -1.22 3.35
CA ILE A 138 -24.17 -1.24 4.79
C ILE A 138 -22.91 -2.06 5.08
N ALA A 139 -22.78 -3.25 4.48
CA ALA A 139 -21.61 -4.10 4.67
C ALA A 139 -20.31 -3.44 4.16
N LEU A 140 -20.36 -2.78 2.99
CA LEU A 140 -19.22 -2.03 2.46
C LEU A 140 -18.85 -0.86 3.38
N ALA A 141 -19.84 -0.07 3.82
CA ALA A 141 -19.61 1.06 4.72
C ALA A 141 -19.02 0.60 6.06
N ALA A 142 -19.57 -0.47 6.65
CA ALA A 142 -19.02 -1.07 7.86
C ALA A 142 -17.59 -1.58 7.65
N GLY A 143 -17.31 -2.23 6.52
CA GLY A 143 -15.97 -2.68 6.13
C GLY A 143 -14.97 -1.52 6.03
N VAL A 144 -15.36 -0.42 5.38
CA VAL A 144 -14.55 0.81 5.28
C VAL A 144 -14.30 1.42 6.65
N ILE A 145 -15.33 1.49 7.51
CA ILE A 145 -15.18 2.01 8.88
C ILE A 145 -14.21 1.13 9.68
N LEU A 146 -14.39 -0.19 9.65
CA LEU A 146 -13.50 -1.13 10.34
C LEU A 146 -12.05 -1.02 9.83
N TRP A 147 -11.87 -0.91 8.52
CA TRP A 147 -10.57 -0.68 7.91
C TRP A 147 -9.94 0.63 8.37
N LEU A 148 -10.67 1.75 8.33
CA LEU A 148 -10.17 3.06 8.81
C LEU A 148 -9.84 3.01 10.30
N VAL A 149 -10.69 2.40 11.12
CA VAL A 149 -10.42 2.18 12.55
C VAL A 149 -9.13 1.39 12.72
N TRP A 150 -8.93 0.31 11.97
CA TRP A 150 -7.70 -0.47 12.02
C TRP A 150 -6.46 0.32 11.57
N VAL A 151 -6.55 1.13 10.51
CA VAL A 151 -5.48 2.02 10.03
C VAL A 151 -5.07 3.04 11.10
N PHE A 152 -6.03 3.71 11.73
CA PHE A 152 -5.73 4.80 12.65
C PHE A 152 -5.51 4.36 14.11
N LYS A 153 -6.17 3.29 14.58
CA LYS A 153 -6.00 2.79 15.97
C LYS A 153 -4.81 1.86 16.15
N THR A 154 -4.40 1.10 15.14
CA THR A 154 -3.22 0.25 15.30
C THR A 154 -2.00 1.17 15.35
N PRO A 155 -1.26 1.20 16.49
CA PRO A 155 -0.11 2.08 16.64
C PRO A 155 0.87 1.83 15.50
N ALA A 156 1.26 2.89 14.80
CA ALA A 156 2.51 2.84 14.06
C ALA A 156 3.64 2.62 15.08
N ASP A 157 4.72 1.95 14.67
CA ASP A 157 5.82 1.60 15.56
C ASP A 157 6.25 2.80 16.42
N LYS A 158 6.29 2.61 17.75
CA LYS A 158 6.55 3.69 18.72
C LYS A 158 7.99 4.21 18.61
N ASP A 159 8.93 3.34 18.23
CA ASP A 159 10.33 3.72 17.99
C ASP A 159 10.46 4.74 16.84
N LYS A 160 9.52 4.75 15.88
CA LYS A 160 9.49 5.74 14.79
C LYS A 160 9.12 7.14 15.27
N LYS A 161 8.08 7.26 16.11
CA LYS A 161 7.61 8.57 16.62
C LYS A 161 8.62 9.25 17.55
N ASP A 162 9.31 8.46 18.35
CA ASP A 162 10.34 9.00 19.24
C ASP A 162 11.57 9.46 18.44
N LYS A 163 11.90 8.79 17.33
CA LYS A 163 12.97 9.20 16.39
C LYS A 163 12.62 10.38 15.51
N GLU A 164 11.36 10.54 15.07
CA GLU A 164 10.88 11.74 14.34
C GLU A 164 11.07 13.03 15.15
N LYS A 165 11.00 12.95 16.48
CA LYS A 165 11.31 14.08 17.39
C LYS A 165 12.76 14.57 17.24
N TYR A 166 13.64 13.72 16.71
CA TYR A 166 15.05 13.99 16.44
C TYR A 166 15.36 14.23 14.95
N ILE A 167 14.37 14.55 14.11
CA ILE A 167 14.53 15.03 12.73
C ILE A 167 14.14 16.52 12.64
#